data_AF-A0A949DX11-F1
#
_entry.id   AF-A0A949DX11-F1
#
_cell.length_a   1.000
_cell.length_b   1.000
_cell.length_c   1.000
_cell.angle_alpha   90.00
_cell.angle_beta   90.00
_cell.angle_gamma   90.00
#
_symmetry.space_group_name_H-M   'P 1'
#
loop_
_entity.id
_entity.type
_entity.pdbx_description
1 polymer ?
#
loop_
_entity_poly.entity_id
_entity_poly.type
_entity_poly.pdbx_seq_one_letter_code
_entity_poly.pdbx_strand_id
1 'polypeptide(L)' 'VVGRKNWLFSGNPEGARASAALFSLIETAKANELEPYHYLRYLFERLPVAETTEDYKSLLPQYLNPEQLKLNA' A
#
# COMPACT_ATOMS: atom_id res chain seq x y z
N VAL A 1 -7.11 -19.88 -2.65
CA VAL A 1 -6.71 -19.30 -1.34
C VAL A 1 -5.26 -19.71 -1.05
N VAL A 2 -4.30 -18.95 -1.60
CA VAL A 2 -2.86 -19.20 -1.39
C VAL A 2 -2.37 -18.55 -0.09
N GLY A 3 -3.03 -17.47 0.36
CA GLY A 3 -2.67 -16.74 1.58
C GLY A 3 -2.74 -17.57 2.88
N ARG A 4 -3.81 -18.36 3.11
CA ARG A 4 -3.95 -19.12 4.38
C ARG A 4 -2.84 -20.14 4.63
N LYS A 5 -2.22 -20.70 3.60
CA LYS A 5 -1.16 -21.71 3.76
C LYS A 5 0.22 -21.11 4.06
N ASN A 6 0.46 -19.82 3.75
CA ASN A 6 1.75 -19.17 3.98
C ASN A 6 1.91 -18.54 5.37
N TRP A 7 0.83 -18.42 6.16
CA TRP A 7 0.89 -17.80 7.50
C TRP A 7 1.45 -18.73 8.58
N LEU A 8 1.69 -20.00 8.26
CA LEU A 8 2.32 -20.95 9.18
C LEU A 8 3.80 -20.61 9.46
N PHE A 9 4.41 -19.73 8.65
CA PHE A 9 5.80 -19.27 8.78
C PHE A 9 5.93 -17.80 9.20
N SER A 10 4.87 -17.19 9.77
CA SER A 10 4.99 -15.96 10.54
C SER A 10 5.70 -16.25 11.87
N GLY A 11 6.98 -16.66 11.83
CA GLY A 11 7.75 -17.05 13.01
C GLY A 11 8.03 -15.91 13.99
N ASN A 12 7.63 -14.67 13.66
CA ASN A 12 7.78 -13.47 14.49
C ASN A 12 6.52 -12.58 14.39
N PRO A 13 5.93 -12.14 15.53
CA PRO A 13 4.82 -11.18 15.57
C PRO A 13 4.99 -9.94 14.70
N GLU A 14 6.21 -9.41 14.59
CA GLU A 14 6.50 -8.23 13.76
C GLU A 14 6.31 -8.51 12.27
N GLY A 15 6.67 -9.70 11.79
CA GLY A 15 6.47 -10.11 10.40
C GLY A 15 4.98 -10.30 10.08
N ALA A 16 4.22 -10.82 11.04
CA ALA A 16 2.76 -10.92 10.91
C ALA A 16 2.11 -9.53 10.83
N ARG A 17 2.55 -8.60 11.68
CA ARG A 17 2.08 -7.20 11.69
C ARG A 17 2.39 -6.49 10.39
N ALA A 18 3.63 -6.61 9.89
CA ALA A 18 4.04 -6.02 8.61
C ALA A 18 3.22 -6.59 7.44
N SER A 19 3.02 -7.91 7.41
CA SER A 19 2.22 -8.57 6.38
C SER A 19 0.76 -8.11 6.43
N ALA A 20 0.17 -8.02 7.62
CA ALA A 20 -1.19 -7.50 7.80
C ALA A 20 -1.31 -6.06 7.30
N ALA A 21 -0.36 -5.19 7.63
CA ALA A 21 -0.33 -3.81 7.15
C ALA A 21 -0.26 -3.73 5.62
N LEU A 22 0.59 -4.52 4.98
CA LEU A 22 0.70 -4.56 3.52
C LEU A 22 -0.62 -5.02 2.88
N PHE A 23 -1.25 -6.08 3.39
CA PHE A 23 -2.55 -6.53 2.88
C PHE A 23 -3.63 -5.47 3.08
N SER A 24 -3.67 -4.79 4.22
CA SER A 24 -4.59 -3.68 4.45
C SER A 24 -4.41 -2.56 3.43
N LEU A 25 -3.18 -2.19 3.08
CA LEU A 25 -2.91 -1.18 2.05
C LEU A 25 -3.41 -1.61 0.67
N ILE A 26 -3.17 -2.88 0.30
CA ILE A 26 -3.63 -3.45 -0.97
C ILE A 26 -5.17 -3.43 -1.06
N GLU A 27 -5.85 -3.90 -0.03
CA GLU A 27 -7.33 -3.93 -0.02
C GLU A 27 -7.92 -2.51 -0.01
N THR A 28 -7.26 -1.56 0.67
CA THR A 28 -7.68 -0.15 0.65
C THR A 28 -7.50 0.46 -0.74
N ALA A 29 -6.40 0.18 -1.44
CA ALA A 29 -6.17 0.64 -2.81
C ALA A 29 -7.26 0.11 -3.76
N LYS A 30 -7.58 -1.18 -3.67
CA LYS A 30 -8.67 -1.80 -4.45
C LYS A 30 -10.02 -1.16 -4.15
N ALA A 31 -10.31 -0.87 -2.88
CA ALA A 31 -11.56 -0.23 -2.47
C ALA A 31 -11.71 1.19 -3.02
N ASN A 32 -10.60 1.85 -3.38
CA ASN A 32 -10.58 3.16 -4.06
C ASN A 32 -10.37 3.02 -5.58
N GLU A 33 -10.59 1.84 -6.15
CA GLU A 33 -10.47 1.57 -7.59
C GLU A 33 -9.07 1.84 -8.17
N LEU A 34 -8.04 1.81 -7.31
CA LEU A 34 -6.65 1.95 -7.71
C LEU A 34 -6.03 0.58 -7.98
N GLU A 35 -5.19 0.51 -9.00
CA GLU A 35 -4.37 -0.68 -9.24
C GLU A 35 -3.31 -0.79 -8.11
N PRO A 36 -3.30 -1.88 -7.32
CA PRO A 36 -2.47 -1.95 -6.13
C PRO A 36 -0.97 -1.85 -6.37
N TYR A 37 -0.45 -2.38 -7.47
CA TYR A 37 0.97 -2.32 -7.78
C TYR A 37 1.43 -0.88 -8.06
N HIS A 38 0.71 -0.13 -8.90
CA HIS A 38 0.99 1.27 -9.18
C HIS A 38 0.87 2.14 -7.93
N TYR A 39 -0.15 1.91 -7.11
CA TYR A 39 -0.32 2.62 -5.84
C TYR A 39 0.86 2.37 -4.89
N LEU A 40 1.23 1.11 -4.66
CA LEU A 40 2.33 0.77 -3.75
C LEU A 40 3.67 1.31 -4.24
N ARG A 41 3.92 1.26 -5.55
CA ARG A 41 5.13 1.84 -6.15
C ARG A 41 5.19 3.34 -5.91
N TYR A 42 4.10 4.07 -6.24
CA TYR A 42 4.00 5.50 -6.00
C TYR A 42 4.17 5.86 -4.52
N LEU A 43 3.53 5.09 -3.63
CA LEU A 43 3.64 5.26 -2.18
C LEU A 43 5.09 5.13 -1.74
N PHE A 44 5.80 4.06 -2.11
CA PHE A 44 7.18 3.84 -1.68
C PHE A 44 8.20 4.80 -2.32
N GLU A 45 7.92 5.34 -3.49
CA GLU A 45 8.75 6.40 -4.12
C GLU A 45 8.59 7.75 -3.41
N ARG A 46 7.38 8.06 -2.91
CA ARG A 46 7.06 9.37 -2.30
C ARG A 46 7.16 9.39 -0.78
N LEU A 47 7.02 8.25 -0.11
CA LEU A 47 7.10 8.17 1.34
C LEU A 47 8.41 8.73 1.93
N PRO A 48 9.61 8.48 1.34
CA PRO A 48 10.87 8.99 1.89
C PRO A 48 11.03 10.51 1.79
N VAL A 49 10.26 11.16 0.91
CA VAL A 49 10.32 12.62 0.69
C VAL A 49 9.18 13.36 1.38
N ALA A 50 8.26 12.66 2.06
CA ALA A 50 7.15 13.26 2.78
C ALA A 50 7.62 13.76 4.16
N GLU A 51 7.46 15.06 4.42
CA GLU A 51 7.88 15.69 5.68
C GLU A 51 6.69 16.18 6.50
N THR A 52 5.65 16.68 5.82
CA THR A 52 4.49 17.29 6.46
C THR A 52 3.32 16.33 6.58
N THR A 53 2.41 16.61 7.52
CA THR A 53 1.18 15.81 7.68
C THR A 53 0.30 15.87 6.43
N GLU A 54 0.32 16.98 5.68
CA GLU A 54 -0.37 17.08 4.39
C GLU A 54 0.24 16.14 3.34
N ASP A 55 1.58 16.02 3.29
CA ASP A 55 2.25 15.12 2.35
C ASP A 55 1.80 13.68 2.57
N TYR A 56 1.83 13.20 3.83
CA TYR A 56 1.36 11.84 4.16
C TYR A 56 -0.11 11.62 3.80
N LYS A 57 -0.97 12.63 4.01
CA LYS A 57 -2.38 12.55 3.62
C LYS A 57 -2.53 12.43 2.11
N SER A 58 -1.75 13.19 1.33
CA SER A 58 -1.82 13.15 -0.13
C SER A 58 -1.45 11.79 -0.73
N LEU A 59 -0.69 10.97 0.01
CA LEU A 59 -0.32 9.62 -0.39
C LEU A 59 -1.42 8.57 -0.13
N LEU A 60 -2.50 8.92 0.58
CA LEU A 60 -3.58 7.98 0.86
C LEU A 60 -4.41 7.71 -0.40
N PRO A 61 -4.93 6.48 -0.57
CA PRO A 61 -5.60 6.07 -1.80
C PRO A 61 -6.88 6.86 -2.09
N GLN A 62 -7.53 7.41 -1.06
CA GLN A 62 -8.73 8.26 -1.19
C GLN A 62 -8.49 9.63 -1.83
N TYR A 63 -7.23 10.08 -1.94
CA TYR A 63 -6.87 11.37 -2.54
C TYR A 63 -6.14 11.23 -3.88
N LEU A 64 -6.01 10.01 -4.41
CA LEU A 64 -5.26 9.72 -5.63
C LEU A 64 -6.21 9.36 -6.76
N ASN A 65 -5.89 9.83 -7.98
CA ASN A 65 -6.63 9.46 -9.18
C ASN A 65 -5.91 8.33 -9.94
N PRO A 66 -6.63 7.32 -10.47
CA PRO A 66 -6.02 6.22 -11.22
C PRO A 66 -5.18 6.69 -12.42
N GLU A 67 -5.60 7.75 -13.11
CA GLU A 67 -4.91 8.31 -14.27
C GLU A 67 -3.55 8.91 -13.91
N GLN A 68 -3.41 9.48 -12.71
CA GLN A 68 -2.14 10.04 -12.24
C GLN A 68 -1.12 8.94 -11.90
N LEU A 69 -1.59 7.76 -11.48
CA LEU A 69 -0.72 6.63 -11.13
C LEU A 69 -0.16 5.91 -12.36
N LYS A 70 -0.91 5.88 -13.47
CA LYS A 70 -0.48 5.25 -14.73
C LYS A 70 0.69 5.99 -15.41
N LEU A 71 0.79 7.31 -15.21
CA LEU A 71 1.81 8.15 -15.85
C LEU A 71 3.20 8.03 -15.19
N ASN A 72 3.27 7.49 -13.97
CA ASN A 72 4.51 7.30 -13.21
C ASN A 72 5.03 5.85 -13.31
N ALA A 73 4.44 5.00 -14.16
CA ALA A 73 4.80 3.59 -14.31
C ALA A 73 6.00 3.35 -15.24
#